data_AF-A0A657B3R5-F1
#
_entry.id   AF-A0A657B3R5-F1
#
_cell.length_a   1.000
_cell.length_b   1.000
_cell.length_c   1.000
_cell.angle_alpha   90.00
_cell.angle_beta   90.00
_cell.angle_gamma   90.00
#
_symmetry.space_group_name_H-M   'P 1'
#
loop_
_entity.id
_entity.type
_entity.pdbx_description
1 polymer ?
#
loop_
_entity_poly.entity_id
_entity_poly.type
_entity_poly.pdbx_seq_one_letter_code
_entity_poly.pdbx_strand_id
1 'polypeptide(L)'
;MGSKIAGTLSLLGAVALIAIWWVFLFSARPDCLDSVQLAISSAKYALSPSESGSWLFIFTLVSIFACILTGLILLFGKQKNLAMYLIAIHAVAAAFIYTWSLVVAIALPLIYLGKVQKNA
;
A
#
# COMPACT_ATOMS: atom_id res chain seq x y z
N MET A 1 -15.34 2.26 17.81
CA MET A 1 -13.99 2.88 17.91
C MET A 1 -12.92 2.10 17.15
N GLY A 2 -12.86 0.76 17.28
CA GLY A 2 -11.87 -0.09 16.60
C GLY A 2 -11.79 0.06 15.07
N SER A 3 -12.93 0.18 14.37
CA SER A 3 -12.94 0.42 12.91
C SER A 3 -12.27 1.73 12.49
N LYS A 4 -12.36 2.80 13.29
CA LYS A 4 -11.74 4.09 12.95
C LYS A 4 -10.22 4.00 13.10
N ILE A 5 -9.75 3.37 14.18
CA ILE A 5 -8.32 3.09 14.41
C ILE A 5 -7.75 2.21 13.28
N ALA A 6 -8.45 1.12 12.92
CA ALA A 6 -8.07 0.26 11.81
C ALA A 6 -8.00 1.04 10.48
N GLY A 7 -8.95 1.94 10.23
CA GLY A 7 -8.94 2.82 9.05
C GLY A 7 -7.74 3.77 9.03
N THR A 8 -7.44 4.43 10.15
CA THR A 8 -6.26 5.30 10.27
C THR A 8 -4.95 4.53 10.07
N LEU A 9 -4.83 3.33 10.63
CA LEU A 9 -3.66 2.47 10.43
C LEU A 9 -3.49 2.08 8.96
N SER A 10 -4.59 1.78 8.26
CA SER A 10 -4.56 1.51 6.82
C SER A 10 -4.08 2.72 6.01
N LEU A 11 -4.52 3.93 6.37
CA LEU A 11 -4.04 5.15 5.72
C LEU A 11 -2.57 5.46 6.03
N LEU A 12 -2.10 5.20 7.25
CA LEU A 12 -0.68 5.30 7.60
C LEU A 12 0.16 4.32 6.78
N GLY A 13 -0.35 3.11 6.53
CA GLY A 13 0.24 2.15 5.61
C GLY A 13 0.36 2.70 4.18
N ALA A 14 -0.68 3.37 3.68
CA ALA A 14 -0.63 4.04 2.39
C ALA A 14 0.46 5.14 2.34
N VAL A 15 0.56 5.96 3.38
CA VAL A 15 1.59 7.01 3.48
C VAL A 15 3.00 6.41 3.46
N ALA A 16 3.24 5.34 4.21
CA ALA A 16 4.53 4.65 4.21
C ALA A 16 4.87 4.05 2.83
N LEU A 17 3.89 3.42 2.17
CA LEU A 17 4.06 2.87 0.83
C LEU A 17 4.29 3.97 -0.22
N ILE A 18 3.64 5.12 -0.11
CA ILE A 18 3.89 6.29 -0.97
C ILE A 18 5.33 6.77 -0.78
N ALA A 19 5.82 6.84 0.45
CA ALA A 19 7.22 7.24 0.72
C ALA A 19 8.21 6.24 0.10
N ILE A 20 7.97 4.94 0.23
CA ILE A 20 8.79 3.89 -0.41
C ILE A 20 8.76 4.02 -1.93
N TRP A 21 7.56 4.17 -2.49
CA TRP A 21 7.34 4.33 -3.92
C TRP A 21 8.02 5.59 -4.48
N TRP A 22 7.99 6.69 -3.73
CA TRP A 22 8.72 7.91 -4.04
C TRP A 22 10.24 7.68 -4.03
N VAL A 23 10.78 6.98 -3.04
CA VAL A 23 12.20 6.62 -3.02
C VAL A 23 12.57 5.78 -4.25
N PHE A 24 11.73 4.83 -4.67
CA PHE A 24 11.97 4.07 -5.91
C PHE A 24 11.99 4.96 -7.16
N LEU A 25 11.14 5.99 -7.25
CA LEU A 25 11.14 6.92 -8.38
C LEU A 25 12.45 7.72 -8.51
N PHE A 26 13.10 8.04 -7.40
CA PHE A 26 14.20 9.02 -7.36
C PHE A 26 15.56 8.46 -6.93
N SER A 27 15.63 7.22 -6.44
CA SER A 27 16.89 6.58 -6.00
C SER A 27 17.88 6.29 -7.14
N ALA A 28 17.39 6.18 -8.38
CA ALA A 28 18.22 5.95 -9.57
C ALA A 28 18.38 7.22 -10.42
N ARG A 29 18.59 8.39 -9.80
CA ARG A 29 18.83 9.66 -10.50
C ARG A 29 20.24 9.70 -11.10
N PRO A 30 20.41 9.79 -12.43
CA PRO A 30 21.64 10.31 -13.00
C PRO A 30 21.66 11.82 -12.75
N ASP A 31 22.76 12.35 -12.22
CA ASP A 31 22.92 13.78 -11.86
C ASP A 31 22.75 14.75 -13.03
N CYS A 32 22.67 14.23 -14.26
CA CYS A 32 22.64 14.98 -15.52
C CYS A 32 21.25 15.12 -16.17
N LEU A 33 20.18 14.56 -15.59
CA LEU A 33 18.83 14.62 -16.18
C LEU A 33 17.94 15.67 -15.50
N ASP A 34 17.22 16.44 -16.33
CA ASP A 34 16.22 17.40 -15.87
C ASP A 34 15.02 16.70 -15.22
N SER A 35 14.38 17.34 -14.25
CA SER A 35 13.40 16.71 -13.35
C SER A 35 12.19 16.13 -14.08
N VAL A 36 11.78 16.75 -15.19
CA VAL A 36 10.66 16.29 -16.03
C VAL A 36 11.06 15.07 -16.86
N GLN A 37 12.27 15.04 -17.43
CA GLN A 37 12.77 13.88 -18.17
C GLN A 37 12.92 12.66 -17.27
N LEU A 38 13.32 12.87 -16.03
CA LEU A 38 13.38 11.81 -15.03
C LEU A 38 12.01 11.22 -14.74
N ALA A 39 10.98 12.06 -14.54
CA ALA A 39 9.63 11.58 -14.32
C ALA A 39 9.12 10.74 -15.50
N ILE A 40 9.42 11.15 -16.74
CA ILE A 40 9.06 10.40 -17.95
C ILE A 40 9.81 9.06 -18.03
N SER A 41 11.12 9.06 -17.75
CA SER A 41 11.93 7.84 -17.76
C SER A 41 11.50 6.85 -16.67
N SER A 42 11.20 7.34 -15.46
CA SER A 42 10.69 6.51 -14.38
C SER A 42 9.28 5.98 -14.67
N ALA A 43 8.41 6.78 -15.32
CA ALA A 43 7.11 6.32 -15.79
C ALA A 43 7.24 5.25 -16.88
N LYS A 44 8.18 5.41 -17.82
CA LYS A 44 8.49 4.38 -18.83
C LYS A 44 9.02 3.10 -18.18
N TYR A 45 9.96 3.21 -17.25
CA TYR A 45 10.47 2.06 -16.48
C TYR A 45 9.34 1.32 -15.75
N ALA A 46 8.47 2.06 -15.05
CA ALA A 46 7.32 1.52 -14.34
C ALA A 46 6.31 0.82 -15.25
N LEU A 47 6.17 1.27 -16.50
CA LEU A 47 5.23 0.73 -17.49
C LEU A 47 5.87 -0.28 -18.46
N SER A 48 7.17 -0.57 -18.31
CA SER A 48 7.89 -1.55 -19.12
C SER A 48 7.90 -2.92 -18.43
N PRO A 49 7.02 -3.86 -18.82
CA PRO A 49 6.93 -5.18 -18.18
C PRO A 49 8.18 -6.06 -18.39
N SER A 50 9.09 -5.65 -19.28
CA SER A 50 10.39 -6.30 -19.51
C SER A 50 11.44 -5.98 -18.44
N GLU A 51 11.25 -4.92 -17.65
CA GLU A 51 12.20 -4.52 -16.61
C GLU A 51 11.91 -5.26 -15.30
N SER A 52 12.92 -5.93 -14.74
CA SER A 52 12.73 -6.79 -13.55
C SER A 52 12.18 -6.07 -12.31
N GLY A 53 12.45 -4.76 -12.16
CA GLY A 53 11.95 -3.96 -11.04
C GLY A 53 10.61 -3.24 -11.29
N SER A 54 10.06 -3.27 -12.51
CA SER A 54 8.79 -2.60 -12.83
C SER A 54 7.60 -3.25 -12.12
N TRP A 55 7.67 -4.56 -11.90
CA TRP A 55 6.63 -5.30 -11.16
C TRP A 55 6.51 -4.86 -9.71
N LEU A 56 7.63 -4.70 -8.98
CA LEU A 56 7.62 -4.23 -7.60
C LEU A 56 7.00 -2.82 -7.50
N PHE A 57 7.31 -1.97 -8.48
CA PHE A 57 6.75 -0.63 -8.58
C PHE A 57 5.23 -0.64 -8.75
N ILE A 58 4.71 -1.45 -9.68
CA ILE A 58 3.27 -1.62 -9.91
C ILE A 58 2.59 -2.22 -8.67
N PHE A 59 3.16 -3.25 -8.06
CA PHE A 59 2.60 -3.87 -6.85
C PHE A 59 2.53 -2.88 -5.68
N THR A 60 3.53 -2.01 -5.54
CA THR A 60 3.54 -0.95 -4.54
C THR A 60 2.44 0.06 -4.80
N LEU A 61 2.23 0.45 -6.06
CA LEU A 61 1.14 1.34 -6.43
C LEU A 61 -0.24 0.72 -6.11
N VAL A 62 -0.46 -0.54 -6.48
CA VAL A 62 -1.70 -1.27 -6.16
C VAL A 62 -1.89 -1.37 -4.64
N SER A 63 -0.80 -1.60 -3.90
CA SER A 63 -0.84 -1.67 -2.43
C SER A 63 -1.25 -0.34 -1.79
N ILE A 64 -0.78 0.79 -2.34
CA ILE A 64 -1.21 2.13 -1.90
C ILE A 64 -2.73 2.27 -2.08
N PHE A 65 -3.24 1.94 -3.26
CA PHE A 65 -4.69 2.00 -3.52
C PHE A 65 -5.50 1.08 -2.61
N ALA A 66 -5.03 -0.14 -2.37
CA ALA A 66 -5.68 -1.08 -1.45
C ALA A 66 -5.75 -0.52 -0.02
N CYS A 67 -4.66 0.08 0.47
CA CYS A 67 -4.60 0.72 1.78
C CYS A 67 -5.51 1.95 1.88
N ILE A 68 -5.56 2.80 0.85
CA ILE A 68 -6.45 3.98 0.80
C ILE A 68 -7.91 3.55 0.79
N LEU A 69 -8.28 2.66 -0.13
CA LEU A 69 -9.67 2.19 -0.29
C LEU A 69 -10.17 1.56 1.00
N THR A 70 -9.36 0.68 1.59
CA THR A 70 -9.66 0.08 2.89
C THR A 70 -9.81 1.13 3.98
N GLY A 71 -8.88 2.09 4.07
CA GLY A 71 -8.94 3.17 5.05
C GLY A 71 -10.24 3.97 4.95
N LEU A 72 -10.66 4.33 3.74
CA LEU A 72 -11.91 5.04 3.49
C LEU A 72 -13.14 4.21 3.84
N ILE A 73 -13.19 2.93 3.47
CA ILE A 73 -14.29 2.02 3.84
C ILE A 73 -14.36 1.88 5.38
N LEU A 74 -13.23 1.82 6.07
CA LEU A 74 -13.15 1.68 7.52
C LEU A 74 -13.46 2.97 8.29
N LEU A 75 -13.18 4.14 7.72
CA LEU A 75 -13.52 5.43 8.34
C LEU A 75 -14.98 5.83 8.08
N PHE A 76 -15.46 5.68 6.84
CA PHE A 76 -16.72 6.27 6.37
C PHE A 76 -17.73 5.23 5.87
N GLY A 77 -17.27 4.07 5.40
CA GLY A 77 -18.13 3.05 4.79
C GLY A 77 -18.97 2.26 5.80
N LYS A 78 -20.09 1.69 5.34
CA LYS A 78 -20.94 0.78 6.13
C LYS A 78 -20.49 -0.69 6.03
N GLN A 79 -19.76 -1.06 4.98
CA GLN A 79 -19.39 -2.44 4.66
C GLN A 79 -18.02 -2.84 5.26
N LYS A 80 -17.95 -2.98 6.60
CA LYS A 80 -16.67 -3.29 7.29
C LYS A 80 -16.11 -4.68 6.96
N ASN A 81 -16.99 -5.64 6.65
CA ASN A 81 -16.58 -6.98 6.25
C ASN A 81 -15.81 -6.98 4.91
N LEU A 82 -16.20 -6.12 3.97
CA LEU A 82 -15.47 -5.96 2.70
C LEU A 82 -14.04 -5.47 2.94
N ALA A 83 -13.86 -4.48 3.82
CA ALA A 83 -12.54 -3.98 4.18
C ALA A 83 -11.67 -5.05 4.86
N MET A 84 -12.25 -5.92 5.70
CA MET A 84 -11.51 -7.05 6.27
C MET A 84 -10.97 -7.99 5.19
N TYR A 85 -11.81 -8.39 4.23
CA TYR A 85 -11.38 -9.26 3.14
C TYR A 85 -10.29 -8.60 2.29
N LEU A 86 -10.42 -7.31 2.00
CA LEU A 86 -9.40 -6.54 1.28
C LEU A 86 -8.05 -6.54 2.01
N ILE A 87 -8.03 -6.26 3.32
CA ILE A 87 -6.79 -6.27 4.11
C ILE A 87 -6.20 -7.68 4.18
N ALA A 88 -7.03 -8.71 4.37
CA ALA A 88 -6.55 -10.09 4.47
C ALA A 88 -5.88 -10.54 3.18
N ILE A 89 -6.54 -10.32 2.03
CA ILE A 89 -5.98 -10.65 0.72
C ILE A 89 -4.72 -9.83 0.46
N HIS A 90 -4.73 -8.54 0.78
CA HIS A 90 -3.58 -7.66 0.60
C HIS A 90 -2.39 -8.09 1.47
N ALA A 91 -2.63 -8.46 2.73
CA ALA A 91 -1.59 -8.94 3.64
C ALA A 91 -0.97 -10.26 3.17
N VAL A 92 -1.79 -11.19 2.65
CA VAL A 92 -1.28 -12.43 2.06
C VAL A 92 -0.43 -12.13 0.83
N ALA A 93 -0.88 -11.28 -0.08
CA ALA A 93 -0.09 -10.88 -1.25
C ALA A 93 1.22 -10.17 -0.86
N ALA A 94 1.14 -9.28 0.13
CA ALA A 94 2.29 -8.55 0.67
C ALA A 94 3.36 -9.49 1.24
N ALA A 95 2.98 -10.63 1.84
CA ALA A 95 3.91 -11.60 2.41
C ALA A 95 4.91 -12.20 1.41
N PHE A 96 4.57 -12.18 0.11
CA PHE A 96 5.44 -12.67 -0.96
C PHE A 96 6.27 -11.58 -1.63
N ILE A 97 6.00 -10.30 -1.33
CA ILE A 97 6.55 -9.15 -2.08
C ILE A 97 7.41 -8.27 -1.17
N TYR A 98 6.99 -8.04 0.08
CA TYR A 98 7.62 -7.09 0.98
C TYR A 98 8.32 -7.77 2.15
N THR A 99 9.12 -6.97 2.86
CA THR A 99 9.71 -7.37 4.14
C THR A 99 8.63 -7.60 5.20
N TRP A 100 8.89 -8.53 6.13
CA TRP A 100 7.96 -8.89 7.19
C TRP A 100 7.46 -7.71 8.03
N SER A 101 8.29 -6.68 8.25
CA SER A 101 7.87 -5.48 8.98
C SER A 101 6.74 -4.73 8.26
N LEU A 102 6.81 -4.61 6.93
CA LEU A 102 5.78 -3.96 6.12
C LEU A 102 4.51 -4.81 6.05
N VAL A 103 4.66 -6.13 5.95
CA VAL A 103 3.54 -7.09 5.96
C VAL A 103 2.76 -6.98 7.27
N VAL A 104 3.46 -6.95 8.41
CA VAL A 104 2.83 -6.77 9.73
C VAL A 104 2.12 -5.42 9.83
N ALA A 105 2.71 -4.35 9.30
CA ALA A 105 2.09 -3.03 9.28
C ALA A 105 0.78 -3.02 8.46
N ILE A 106 0.77 -3.69 7.30
CA ILE A 106 -0.41 -3.85 6.45
C ILE A 106 -1.48 -4.70 7.13
N ALA A 107 -1.08 -5.77 7.85
CA ALA A 107 -2.01 -6.68 8.53
C ALA A 107 -2.56 -6.11 9.86
N LEU A 108 -1.89 -5.13 10.47
CA LEU A 108 -2.22 -4.58 11.78
C LEU A 108 -3.70 -4.15 11.94
N PRO A 109 -4.35 -3.51 10.93
CA PRO A 109 -5.77 -3.19 11.00
C PRO A 109 -6.70 -4.39 11.27
N LEU A 110 -6.34 -5.61 10.84
CA LEU A 110 -7.13 -6.82 11.08
C LEU A 110 -7.27 -7.15 12.56
N ILE A 111 -6.22 -6.90 13.36
CA ILE A 111 -6.23 -7.14 14.81
C ILE A 111 -7.28 -6.26 15.49
N TYR A 112 -7.44 -5.03 15.01
CA TYR A 112 -8.42 -4.08 15.56
C TYR A 112 -9.84 -4.33 15.05
N LEU A 113 -10.00 -5.00 13.91
CA LEU A 113 -11.31 -5.41 13.38
C LEU A 113 -11.83 -6.70 14.02
N GLY A 114 -10.97 -7.67 14.30
CA GLY A 114 -11.33 -8.90 15.01
C GLY A 114 -11.91 -8.64 16.41
N LYS A 115 -11.43 -7.58 17.09
CA LYS A 115 -12.01 -7.13 18.38
C LYS A 115 -13.40 -6.50 18.26
N VAL A 116 -13.78 -6.00 17.08
CA VAL A 116 -15.11 -5.39 16.85
C VAL A 116 -16.16 -6.48 16.62
N GLN A 117 -15.83 -7.54 15.89
CA GLN A 117 -16.76 -8.66 15.64
C GLN A 117 -16.96 -9.56 16.86
N LYS A 118 -15.93 -9.73 17.71
CA LYS A 118 -16.03 -10.60 18.89
C LYS A 118 -16.89 -10.00 20.02
N ASN A 119 -17.18 -8.70 19.95
CA ASN A 119 -17.94 -7.92 20.94
C ASN A 119 -19.27 -7.38 20.38
N ALA A 120 -19.68 -7.82 19.19
CA ALA A 120 -20.95 -7.51 18.54
C ALA A 120 -21.85 -8.74 18.55
#